data_AF-A0A0Q5D1B2-F1
#
_entry.id   AF-A0A0Q5D1B2-F1
#
_cell.length_a   1.000
_cell.length_b   1.000
_cell.length_c   1.000
_cell.angle_alpha   90.00
_cell.angle_beta   90.00
_cell.angle_gamma   90.00
#
_symmetry.space_group_name_H-M   'P 1'
#
loop_
_entity.id
_entity.type
_entity.pdbx_description
1 polymer ?
#
loop_
_entity_poly.entity_id
_entity_poly.type
_entity_poly.pdbx_seq_one_letter_code
_entity_poly.pdbx_strand_id
1 'polypeptide(L)'
;MTERSYQVAEVSQRLGVSPHSFSEEFKRDAVRQITERSYQVAEVSQRLGVSPHLLYEWKKKFSLASGNQGNDQSEEIRHLKKELARVTEERDILKKATAYFARDAK
;
A
#
# COMPACT_ATOMS: atom_id res chain seq x y z
N MET A 1 3.58 -27.05 28.20
CA MET A 1 4.76 -26.60 27.42
C MET A 1 5.17 -27.76 26.53
N THR A 2 4.65 -27.82 25.31
CA THR A 2 4.71 -29.03 24.47
C THR A 2 5.79 -28.92 23.39
N GLU A 3 6.61 -29.95 23.37
CA GLU A 3 7.76 -30.33 22.53
C GLU A 3 7.64 -29.99 21.03
N ARG A 4 6.41 -29.91 20.50
CA ARG A 4 6.12 -29.57 19.10
C ARG A 4 6.58 -28.18 18.67
N SER A 5 6.73 -27.24 19.60
CA SER A 5 7.21 -25.89 19.30
C SER A 5 8.70 -25.82 18.96
N TYR A 6 9.50 -26.80 19.41
CA TYR A 6 10.94 -26.83 19.12
C TYR A 6 11.23 -27.39 17.71
N GLN A 7 10.44 -28.35 17.22
CA GLN A 7 10.63 -28.92 15.88
C GLN A 7 10.45 -27.89 14.75
N VAL A 8 9.53 -26.92 14.88
CA VAL A 8 9.26 -25.94 13.82
C VAL A 8 10.40 -24.92 13.68
N ALA A 9 11.06 -24.58 14.79
CA ALA A 9 12.25 -23.73 14.80
C ALA A 9 13.45 -24.46 14.17
N GLU A 10 13.55 -25.78 14.39
CA GLU A 10 14.64 -26.61 13.87
C GLU A 10 14.50 -26.90 12.37
N VAL A 11 13.28 -27.13 11.88
CA VAL A 11 13.01 -27.28 10.43
C VAL A 11 13.34 -26.00 9.66
N SER A 12 13.11 -24.83 10.27
CA SER A 12 13.44 -23.53 9.66
C SER A 12 14.96 -23.31 9.55
N GLN A 13 15.76 -23.85 10.47
CA GLN A 13 17.24 -23.80 10.39
C GLN A 13 17.82 -24.74 9.31
N ARG A 14 17.09 -25.81 8.95
CA ARG A 14 17.52 -26.79 7.93
C ARG A 14 17.24 -26.39 6.48
N LEU A 15 16.34 -25.43 6.24
CA LEU A 15 15.91 -25.04 4.88
C LEU A 15 16.50 -23.71 4.36
N GLY A 16 17.43 -23.07 5.08
CA GLY A 16 18.16 -21.91 4.56
C GLY A 16 17.30 -20.66 4.29
N VAL A 17 16.04 -20.62 4.73
CA VAL A 17 15.17 -19.44 4.59
C VAL A 17 15.49 -18.49 5.73
N SER A 18 16.41 -17.56 5.47
CA SER A 18 16.74 -16.51 6.43
C SER A 18 15.54 -15.56 6.59
N PRO A 19 15.09 -15.25 7.82
CA PRO A 19 13.97 -14.32 8.09
C PRO A 19 14.22 -12.89 7.58
N HIS A 20 15.44 -12.61 7.11
CA HIS A 20 15.86 -11.35 6.50
C HIS A 20 15.59 -11.21 4.99
N SER A 21 14.98 -12.20 4.32
CA SER A 21 14.83 -12.17 2.85
C SER A 21 13.40 -12.21 2.30
N PHE A 22 12.37 -11.96 3.11
CA PHE A 22 11.01 -11.80 2.58
C PHE A 22 10.89 -10.43 1.89
N SER A 23 10.45 -10.43 0.64
CA SER A 23 10.20 -9.22 -0.13
C SER A 23 8.99 -8.45 0.39
N GLU A 24 8.94 -7.14 0.19
CA GLU A 24 7.85 -6.32 0.75
C GLU A 24 6.50 -6.65 0.12
N GLU A 25 6.46 -7.05 -1.16
CA GLU A 25 5.24 -7.54 -1.82
C GLU A 25 4.72 -8.82 -1.17
N PHE A 26 5.61 -9.77 -0.83
CA PHE A 26 5.23 -11.00 -0.15
C PHE A 26 4.62 -10.71 1.22
N LYS A 27 5.23 -9.79 1.98
CA LYS A 27 4.73 -9.38 3.30
C LYS A 27 3.36 -8.71 3.19
N ARG A 28 3.14 -7.84 2.19
CA ARG A 28 1.84 -7.19 1.95
C ARG A 28 0.76 -8.19 1.60
N ASP A 29 1.05 -9.13 0.71
CA ASP A 29 0.08 -10.16 0.30
C ASP A 29 -0.29 -11.09 1.47
N ALA A 30 0.67 -11.45 2.32
CA ALA A 30 0.41 -12.21 3.54
C ALA A 30 -0.51 -11.44 4.50
N VAL A 31 -0.28 -10.13 4.69
CA VAL A 31 -1.14 -9.28 5.52
C VAL A 31 -2.53 -9.11 4.90
N ARG A 32 -2.62 -8.96 3.56
CA ARG A 32 -3.88 -8.87 2.82
C ARG A 32 -4.78 -10.08 3.04
N GLN A 33 -4.20 -11.27 3.03
CA GLN A 33 -4.92 -12.51 3.32
C GLN A 33 -5.58 -12.51 4.70
N ILE A 34 -4.94 -11.88 5.69
CA ILE A 34 -5.45 -11.77 7.06
C ILE A 34 -6.49 -10.65 7.18
N THR A 35 -6.27 -9.50 6.54
CA THR A 35 -7.11 -8.31 6.73
C THR A 35 -8.30 -8.24 5.79
N GLU A 36 -8.12 -8.55 4.51
CA GLU A 36 -9.17 -8.43 3.49
C GLU A 36 -9.94 -9.73 3.29
N ARG A 37 -9.25 -10.88 3.37
CA ARG A 37 -9.88 -12.20 3.21
C ARG A 37 -10.25 -12.86 4.54
N SER A 38 -9.96 -12.18 5.65
CA SER A 38 -10.28 -12.61 7.02
C SER A 38 -9.77 -14.01 7.39
N TYR A 39 -8.69 -14.50 6.76
CA TYR A 39 -8.09 -15.77 7.15
C TYR A 39 -7.42 -15.68 8.52
N GLN A 40 -7.42 -16.79 9.25
CA GLN A 40 -6.77 -16.86 10.55
C GLN A 40 -5.25 -16.80 10.39
N VAL A 41 -4.58 -16.07 11.29
CA VAL A 41 -3.11 -15.94 11.28
C VAL A 41 -2.42 -17.31 11.37
N ALA A 42 -2.99 -18.25 12.11
CA ALA A 42 -2.49 -19.61 12.23
C ALA A 42 -2.55 -20.38 10.90
N GLU A 43 -3.63 -20.23 10.14
CA GLU A 43 -3.81 -20.85 8.83
C GLU A 43 -2.84 -20.26 7.80
N VAL A 44 -2.72 -18.92 7.77
CA VAL A 44 -1.79 -18.23 6.87
C VAL A 44 -0.34 -18.57 7.21
N SER A 45 -0.02 -18.68 8.50
CA SER A 45 1.30 -19.11 8.98
C SER A 45 1.66 -20.52 8.48
N GLN A 46 0.74 -21.47 8.63
CA GLN A 46 0.96 -22.85 8.16
C GLN A 46 1.11 -22.91 6.64
N ARG A 47 0.26 -22.18 5.90
CA ARG A 47 0.29 -22.19 4.43
C ARG A 47 1.55 -21.55 3.84
N LEU A 48 2.02 -20.46 4.45
CA LEU A 48 3.17 -19.71 3.95
C LEU A 48 4.50 -20.18 4.57
N GLY A 49 4.48 -21.06 5.57
CA GLY A 49 5.67 -21.48 6.30
C GLY A 49 6.33 -20.35 7.10
N VAL A 50 5.55 -19.32 7.48
CA VAL A 50 6.03 -18.12 8.18
C VAL A 50 5.55 -18.16 9.62
N SER A 51 6.38 -17.74 10.57
CA SER A 51 5.99 -17.66 11.98
C SER A 51 4.77 -16.73 12.17
N PRO A 52 3.76 -17.11 12.99
CA PRO A 52 2.64 -16.23 13.32
C PRO A 52 3.10 -14.88 13.89
N HIS A 53 4.21 -14.87 14.62
CA HIS A 53 4.79 -13.65 15.19
C HIS A 53 5.21 -12.65 14.10
N LEU A 54 5.86 -13.12 13.03
CA LEU A 54 6.23 -12.27 11.88
C LEU A 54 5.00 -11.68 11.18
N LEU A 55 3.92 -12.46 11.05
CA LEU A 55 2.67 -11.99 10.47
C LEU A 55 2.04 -10.85 11.28
N TYR A 56 2.08 -10.94 12.62
CA TYR A 56 1.63 -9.85 13.50
C TYR A 56 2.52 -8.59 13.38
N GLU A 57 3.83 -8.75 13.32
CA GLU A 57 4.78 -7.64 13.10
C GLU A 57 4.52 -6.94 11.77
N TRP A 58 4.32 -7.70 10.68
CA TRP A 58 3.99 -7.12 9.37
C TRP A 58 2.63 -6.42 9.39
N LYS A 59 1.61 -7.02 10.02
CA LYS A 59 0.30 -6.38 10.18
C LYS A 59 0.41 -5.03 10.87
N LYS A 60 1.20 -4.92 11.94
CA LYS A 60 1.48 -3.67 12.65
C LYS A 60 2.24 -2.66 11.79
N LYS A 61 3.26 -3.11 11.05
CA LYS A 61 4.04 -2.26 10.14
C LYS A 61 3.15 -1.66 9.03
N PHE A 62 2.32 -2.47 8.39
CA PHE A 62 1.46 -2.01 7.29
C PHE A 62 0.23 -1.24 7.76
N SER A 63 -0.28 -1.47 8.97
CA SER A 63 -1.34 -0.62 9.55
C SER A 63 -0.83 0.80 9.82
N LEU A 64 0.41 0.95 10.30
CA LEU A 64 1.02 2.27 10.54
C LEU A 64 1.40 2.97 9.24
N ALA A 65 1.89 2.22 8.24
CA ALA A 65 2.21 2.78 6.93
C ALA A 65 0.96 3.30 6.19
N SER A 66 -0.19 2.62 6.33
CA SER A 66 -1.44 3.07 5.72
C SER A 66 -1.99 4.35 6.35
N GLY A 67 -1.72 4.59 7.63
CA GLY A 67 -2.12 5.82 8.34
C GLY A 67 -1.37 7.08 7.89
N ASN A 68 -0.09 6.95 7.52
CA ASN A 68 0.71 8.07 7.03
C ASN A 68 0.58 8.30 5.51
N GLN A 69 0.48 7.25 4.70
CA GLN A 69 0.37 7.44 3.24
C GLN A 69 -0.99 7.95 2.77
N GLY A 70 -2.07 7.63 3.47
CA GLY A 70 -3.41 8.12 3.10
C GLY A 70 -3.57 9.64 3.26
N ASN A 71 -2.85 10.25 4.22
CA ASN A 71 -2.93 11.68 4.48
C ASN A 71 -2.12 12.50 3.46
N ASP A 72 -0.90 12.05 3.17
CA ASP A 72 0.01 12.70 2.22
C ASP A 72 -0.57 12.68 0.79
N GLN A 73 -1.08 11.52 0.34
CA GLN A 73 -1.75 11.41 -0.95
C GLN A 73 -3.02 12.27 -1.05
N SER A 74 -3.76 12.44 0.06
CA SER A 74 -4.99 13.25 0.06
C SER A 74 -4.70 14.74 -0.09
N GLU A 75 -3.66 15.24 0.57
CA GLU A 75 -3.21 16.63 0.42
C GLU A 75 -2.62 16.88 -0.97
N GLU A 76 -1.85 15.94 -1.51
CA GLU A 76 -1.34 16.05 -2.88
C GLU A 76 -2.47 16.03 -3.93
N ILE A 77 -3.47 15.16 -3.77
CA ILE A 77 -4.68 15.16 -4.61
C ILE A 77 -5.41 16.49 -4.52
N ARG A 78 -5.53 17.06 -3.32
CA ARG A 78 -6.19 18.36 -3.11
C ARG A 78 -5.42 19.50 -3.79
N HIS A 79 -4.09 19.48 -3.69
CA HIS A 79 -3.23 20.43 -4.36
C HIS A 79 -3.33 20.32 -5.88
N LEU A 80 -3.21 19.11 -6.43
CA LEU A 80 -3.30 18.84 -7.87
C LEU A 80 -4.67 19.25 -8.44
N LYS A 81 -5.77 19.01 -7.71
CA LYS A 81 -7.11 19.46 -8.12
C LYS A 81 -7.22 20.99 -8.22
N LYS A 82 -6.57 21.74 -7.32
CA LYS A 82 -6.54 23.20 -7.37
C LYS A 82 -5.76 23.71 -8.58
N GLU A 83 -4.58 23.14 -8.82
CA GLU A 83 -3.77 23.53 -9.99
C GLU A 83 -4.48 23.19 -11.30
N LEU A 84 -5.13 22.03 -11.38
CA LEU A 84 -5.91 21.67 -12.55
C LEU A 84 -7.07 22.65 -12.79
N ALA A 85 -7.77 23.09 -11.74
CA ALA A 85 -8.83 24.09 -11.86
C ALA A 85 -8.30 25.43 -12.38
N ARG A 86 -7.19 25.92 -11.80
CA ARG A 86 -6.53 27.18 -12.23
C ARG A 86 -6.12 27.14 -13.70
N VAL A 87 -5.40 26.10 -14.11
CA VAL A 87 -4.93 25.94 -15.50
C VAL A 87 -6.11 25.81 -16.48
N THR A 88 -7.17 25.12 -16.06
CA THR A 88 -8.39 24.97 -16.88
C THR A 88 -9.08 26.32 -17.12
N GLU A 89 -9.13 27.17 -16.09
CA GLU A 89 -9.67 28.52 -16.14
C GLU A 89 -8.82 29.45 -17.02
N GLU A 90 -7.50 29.47 -16.83
CA GLU A 90 -6.56 30.25 -17.66
C GLU A 90 -6.74 29.91 -19.15
N ARG A 91 -6.82 28.61 -19.48
CA ARG A 91 -7.07 28.15 -20.84
C ARG A 91 -8.45 28.59 -21.37
N ASP A 92 -9.48 28.60 -20.53
CA ASP A 92 -10.81 29.07 -20.94
C ASP A 92 -10.85 30.58 -21.20
N ILE A 93 -10.17 31.37 -20.38
CA ILE A 93 -10.04 32.81 -20.59
C ILE A 93 -9.36 33.08 -21.94
N LEU A 94 -8.26 32.39 -22.22
CA LEU A 94 -7.53 32.56 -23.48
C LEU A 94 -8.37 32.17 -24.70
N LYS A 95 -9.13 31.07 -24.61
CA LYS A 95 -10.08 30.66 -25.65
C LYS A 95 -11.15 31.71 -25.88
N LYS A 96 -11.75 32.25 -24.81
CA LYS A 96 -12.77 33.31 -24.90
C LYS A 96 -12.20 34.58 -25.55
N ALA A 97 -10.99 35.00 -25.17
CA ALA A 97 -10.31 36.15 -25.75
C ALA A 97 -10.04 35.93 -27.25
N THR A 98 -9.51 34.77 -27.63
CA THR A 98 -9.26 34.42 -29.04
C THR A 98 -10.56 34.46 -29.86
N ALA A 99 -11.65 33.89 -29.31
CA ALA A 99 -12.96 33.90 -29.95
C ALA A 99 -13.58 35.30 -30.03
N TYR A 100 -13.21 36.21 -29.13
CA TYR A 100 -13.60 37.62 -29.15
C TYR A 100 -12.79 38.41 -30.20
N PHE A 101 -11.49 38.19 -30.32
CA PHE A 101 -10.69 38.86 -31.34
C PHE A 101 -11.00 38.37 -32.77
N ALA A 102 -11.30 37.08 -32.94
CA ALA A 102 -11.66 36.52 -34.25
C ALA A 102 -13.00 37.04 -34.81
N ARG A 103 -13.92 37.49 -33.95
CA ARG A 103 -15.24 38.04 -34.35
C ARG A 103 -15.18 39.54 -34.69
N ASP A 104 -14.27 40.29 -34.08
CA ASP A 104 -14.05 41.72 -34.35
C ASP A 104 -13.19 41.97 -35.60
N ALA A 105 -12.49 40.94 -36.10
CA ALA A 105 -11.65 41.01 -37.30
C ALA A 105 -12.42 40.84 -38.63
N LYS A 106 -13.76 40.91 -38.61
CA LYS A 106 -14.65 40.72 -39.76
C LYS A 106 -15.54 41.94 -39.95
#